data_AF-A0AA50VHQ6-F1
#
_entry.id   AF-A0AA50VHQ6-F1
#
_cell.length_a   1.000
_cell.length_b   1.000
_cell.length_c   1.000
_cell.angle_alpha   90.00
_cell.angle_beta   90.00
_cell.angle_gamma   90.00
#
_symmetry.space_group_name_H-M   'P 1'
#
loop_
_entity.id
_entity.type
_entity.pdbx_description
1 polymer ?
#
loop_
_entity_poly.entity_id
_entity_poly.type
_entity_poly.pdbx_seq_one_letter_code
_entity_poly.pdbx_strand_id
1 'polypeptide(L)' 'VNVQDDNGVLFGNWGKELSDYSGGSHPLKWVGSLAILQTYYEKKKPVKYAQCWVYAGVLTT' A
#
# COMPACT_ATOMS: atom_id res chain seq x y z
N VAL A 1 -5.35 -4.33 -7.82
CA VAL A 1 -4.56 -3.37 -6.99
C VAL A 1 -4.49 -3.82 -5.53
N ASN A 2 -5.61 -4.15 -4.90
CA ASN A 2 -5.61 -4.73 -3.56
C ASN A 2 -5.15 -6.19 -3.58
N VAL A 3 -4.64 -6.66 -2.43
CA VAL A 3 -4.06 -7.99 -2.27
C VAL A 3 -5.10 -9.11 -2.13
N GLN A 4 -6.35 -8.80 -1.80
CA GLN A 4 -7.37 -9.84 -1.66
C GLN A 4 -7.53 -10.54 -3.02
N ASP A 5 -7.49 -11.86 -2.95
CA ASP A 5 -7.75 -12.84 -4.00
C ASP A 5 -6.70 -13.02 -5.12
N ASP A 6 -5.89 -12.02 -5.52
CA ASP A 6 -5.05 -12.12 -6.75
C ASP A 6 -3.59 -11.56 -6.67
N ASN A 7 -2.90 -11.60 -5.52
CA ASN A 7 -1.51 -11.08 -5.40
C ASN A 7 -1.35 -9.61 -5.83
N GLY A 8 -2.22 -8.73 -5.35
CA GLY A 8 -2.14 -7.30 -5.68
C GLY A 8 -0.95 -6.54 -5.09
N VAL A 9 -0.86 -5.27 -5.46
CA VAL A 9 0.25 -4.38 -5.13
C VAL A 9 0.25 -3.95 -3.65
N LEU A 10 -0.92 -3.84 -3.03
CA LEU A 10 -1.09 -3.16 -1.74
C LEU A 10 -1.91 -3.96 -0.73
N PHE A 11 -1.42 -4.03 0.51
CA PHE A 11 -2.15 -4.50 1.69
C PHE A 11 -2.94 -3.37 2.33
N GLY A 12 -4.25 -3.55 2.47
CA GLY A 12 -5.14 -2.60 3.13
C GLY A 12 -5.01 -2.66 4.65
N ASN A 13 -5.05 -1.51 5.33
CA ASN A 13 -5.12 -1.45 6.80
C ASN A 13 -5.84 -0.17 7.25
N TRP A 14 -6.83 -0.35 8.13
CA TRP A 14 -7.66 0.70 8.73
C TRP A 14 -7.54 0.72 10.26
N GLY A 15 -6.39 0.28 10.79
CA GLY A 15 -6.05 0.42 12.19
C GLY A 15 -6.15 1.87 12.68
N LYS A 16 -6.49 2.03 13.94
CA LYS A 16 -6.71 3.35 14.56
C LYS A 16 -5.40 3.92 15.10
N GLU A 17 -4.57 3.04 15.65
CA GLU A 17 -3.32 3.42 16.29
C GLU A 17 -2.14 3.31 15.32
N LEU A 18 -1.11 4.12 15.51
CA LEU A 18 0.11 4.03 14.69
C LEU A 18 0.79 2.65 14.80
N SER A 19 0.61 1.97 15.93
CA SER A 19 1.10 0.60 16.17
C SER A 19 0.45 -0.44 15.24
N ASP A 20 -0.78 -0.19 14.78
CA ASP A 20 -1.49 -1.10 13.88
C ASP A 20 -0.84 -1.18 12.50
N TYR A 21 -0.02 -0.18 12.15
CA TYR A 21 0.76 -0.11 10.91
C TYR A 21 2.19 -0.63 11.08
N SER A 22 2.45 -1.34 12.18
CA SER A 22 3.73 -2.03 12.37
C SER A 22 4.04 -3.00 11.21
N GLY A 23 5.31 -3.03 10.81
CA GLY A 23 5.78 -3.81 9.66
C GLY A 23 5.47 -3.21 8.29
N GLY A 24 5.03 -1.95 8.23
CA GLY A 24 4.80 -1.21 6.99
C GLY A 24 4.86 0.31 7.18
N SER A 25 4.31 1.03 6.21
CA SER A 25 4.16 2.48 6.25
C SER A 25 2.72 2.87 6.52
N HIS A 26 2.52 3.87 7.38
CA HIS A 26 1.21 4.48 7.58
C HIS A 26 0.71 5.09 6.25
N PRO A 27 -0.57 4.89 5.86
CA PRO A 27 -1.12 5.32 4.57
C PRO A 27 -0.91 6.80 4.23
N LEU A 28 -0.89 7.69 5.23
CA LEU A 28 -0.63 9.13 5.07
C LEU A 28 0.83 9.47 4.70
N LYS A 29 1.78 8.54 4.82
CA LYS A 29 3.18 8.79 4.43
C LYS A 29 3.41 8.67 2.93
N TRP A 30 2.48 8.08 2.19
CA TRP A 30 2.64 7.91 0.75
C TRP A 30 2.41 9.24 0.01
N VAL A 31 3.40 9.66 -0.74
CA VAL A 31 3.33 10.82 -1.64
C VAL A 31 3.49 10.30 -3.07
N GLY A 32 2.36 10.05 -3.74
CA GLY A 32 2.31 9.49 -5.09
C GLY A 32 2.58 7.99 -5.18
N SER A 33 2.38 7.44 -6.38
CA SER A 33 2.38 5.98 -6.64
C SER A 33 3.74 5.39 -6.97
N LEU A 34 4.71 6.22 -7.37
CA LEU A 34 6.03 5.78 -7.85
C LEU A 34 6.76 4.92 -6.82
N ALA A 35 6.88 5.41 -5.57
CA ALA A 35 7.59 4.70 -4.50
C ALA A 35 6.91 3.36 -4.16
N ILE A 36 5.58 3.29 -4.27
CA ILE A 36 4.80 2.06 -4.02
C ILE A 36 5.08 1.04 -5.12
N LEU A 37 4.94 1.44 -6.39
CA LEU A 37 5.11 0.56 -7.54
C LEU A 37 6.56 0.08 -7.68
N GLN A 38 7.54 0.95 -7.42
CA GLN A 38 8.95 0.57 -7.44
C GLN A 38 9.27 -0.45 -6.35
N THR A 39 8.80 -0.22 -5.11
CA THR A 39 8.99 -1.18 -4.01
C THR A 39 8.37 -2.54 -4.34
N TYR A 40 7.16 -2.54 -4.90
CA TYR A 40 6.50 -3.77 -5.34
C TYR A 40 7.29 -4.48 -6.44
N TYR A 41 7.78 -3.74 -7.44
CA TYR A 41 8.55 -4.30 -8.55
C TYR A 41 9.89 -4.89 -8.10
N GLU A 42 10.59 -4.26 -7.16
CA GLU A 42 11.87 -4.74 -6.64
C GLU A 42 11.69 -5.97 -5.75
N LYS A 43 10.71 -5.94 -4.83
CA LYS A 43 10.52 -7.00 -3.83
C LYS A 43 9.65 -8.15 -4.33
N LYS A 44 8.90 -7.94 -5.43
CA LYS A 44 7.86 -8.84 -5.94
C LYS A 44 6.87 -9.29 -4.85
N LYS A 45 6.61 -8.38 -3.90
CA LYS A 45 5.77 -8.63 -2.72
C LYS A 45 4.87 -7.43 -2.48
N PRO A 46 3.63 -7.65 -2.03
CA PRO A 46 2.70 -6.56 -1.75
C PRO A 46 3.24 -5.58 -0.68
N VAL A 47 2.94 -4.31 -0.87
CA VAL A 47 3.40 -3.21 -0.02
C VAL A 47 2.37 -2.90 1.06
N LYS A 48 2.86 -2.76 2.30
CA LYS A 48 2.07 -2.41 3.49
C LYS A 48 2.28 -0.92 3.82
N TYR A 49 1.27 -0.08 4.06
CA TYR A 49 -0.18 -0.31 3.99
C TYR A 49 -0.88 0.77 3.16
N ALA A 50 -2.12 0.52 2.77
CA ALA A 50 -2.95 1.45 2.00
C ALA A 50 -4.34 1.65 2.61
N GLN A 51 -4.91 2.82 2.32
CA GLN A 51 -6.32 3.14 2.45
C GLN A 51 -6.87 3.61 1.09
N CYS A 52 -8.15 3.98 1.03
CA CYS A 52 -8.88 4.22 -0.22
C CYS A 52 -8.18 5.21 -1.18
N TRP A 53 -7.63 6.33 -0.69
CA TRP A 53 -6.93 7.30 -1.54
C TRP A 53 -5.61 6.77 -2.10
N VAL A 54 -4.90 5.92 -1.35
CA VAL A 54 -3.66 5.28 -1.81
C VAL A 54 -3.97 4.28 -2.91
N TYR A 55 -5.05 3.51 -2.74
CA TYR A 55 -5.54 2.60 -3.77
C TYR A 55 -5.93 3.34 -5.06
N ALA A 56 -6.68 4.44 -4.93
CA ALA A 56 -7.09 5.26 -6.06
C ALA A 56 -5.87 5.83 -6.80
N GLY A 57 -4.90 6.41 -6.07
CA GLY A 57 -3.69 6.96 -6.67
C GLY A 57 -2.88 5.93 -7.45
N VAL A 58 -2.73 4.71 -6.90
CA VAL A 58 -2.01 3.62 -7.59
C VAL A 58 -2.79 3.12 -8.82
N LEU A 59 -4.13 3.04 -8.75
CA LEU A 59 -4.95 2.62 -9.88
C LEU A 59 -4.88 3.59 -11.07
N THR A 60 -4.75 4.90 -10.80
CA THR A 60 -4.74 5.95 -11.83
C THR A 60 -3.34 6.30 -12.34
N THR A 61 -2.33 5.46 -12.04
CA THR A 61 -0.96 5.60 -12.55
C THR A 61 -0.76 4.68 -13.73
#